data_AF-A0A3M1JC48-F1
#
_entry.id   AF-A0A3M1JC48-F1
#
_cell.length_a   1.000
_cell.length_b   1.000
_cell.length_c   1.000
_cell.angle_alpha   90.00
_cell.angle_beta   90.00
_cell.angle_gamma   90.00
#
_symmetry.space_group_name_H-M   'P 1'
#
loop_
_entity.id
_entity.type
_entity.pdbx_description
1 polymer ?
#
loop_
_entity_poly.entity_id
_entity_poly.type
_entity_poly.pdbx_seq_one_letter_code
_entity_poly.pdbx_strand_id
1 'polypeptide(L)'
;MNDDLPTRPVESGPKPDPTQLIEDLHSDSEVTRLAAVQALGRLATVGEPMVRQLEKTAAQNSSVEVRQAALAALAQPAFRNAQRSAGRLAAPARQIVLTEIERWQSDGLLTPHLSGLLRQRYDFAPPQPAKPETDAPPQPKPSLSDVLLSEAAIRVALYLGAFFVLAAAAILAAVIEGLRLPILGAATLGFLAAALLLKKRLPQASFVLFVIFSFLLPIDAGVLLDLLNVGRTTTQLAWIGVAALLSLVWVGGTWLYRSRFFSVLAWAAAGAAALQTGRWLDLTPHLDLFL
;
A
#
# COMPACT_ATOMS: atom_id res chain seq x y z
N MET A 1 -24.23 -63.41 26.94
CA MET A 1 -22.79 -63.12 26.82
C MET A 1 -22.64 -62.40 25.50
N ASN A 2 -22.53 -61.07 25.56
CA ASN A 2 -22.43 -60.19 24.39
C ASN A 2 -21.04 -60.33 23.79
N ASP A 3 -20.95 -60.70 22.51
CA ASP A 3 -19.74 -60.50 21.71
C ASP A 3 -19.83 -59.10 21.09
N ASP A 4 -19.22 -58.14 21.79
CA ASP A 4 -18.94 -56.80 21.28
C ASP A 4 -17.93 -56.91 20.14
N LEU A 5 -18.42 -56.83 18.91
CA LEU A 5 -17.60 -56.55 17.74
C LEU A 5 -17.06 -55.12 17.84
N PRO A 6 -15.73 -54.89 17.77
CA PRO A 6 -15.20 -53.55 17.81
C PRO A 6 -15.58 -52.82 16.51
N THR A 7 -16.48 -51.84 16.64
CA THR A 7 -16.71 -50.81 15.63
C THR A 7 -15.41 -50.02 15.48
N ARG A 8 -14.62 -50.38 14.47
CA ARG A 8 -13.47 -49.56 14.08
C ARG A 8 -14.00 -48.15 13.77
N PRO A 9 -13.45 -47.10 14.40
CA PRO A 9 -13.77 -45.75 13.99
C PRO A 9 -13.38 -45.61 12.52
N VAL A 10 -14.31 -45.14 11.70
CA VAL A 10 -14.02 -44.74 10.32
C VAL A 10 -12.95 -43.64 10.44
N GLU A 11 -11.71 -44.04 10.18
CA GLU A 11 -10.56 -43.16 10.15
C GLU A 11 -10.89 -42.06 9.15
N SER A 12 -11.14 -40.85 9.66
CA SER A 12 -11.28 -39.66 8.85
C SER A 12 -9.95 -39.50 8.09
N GLY A 13 -9.93 -39.95 6.84
CA GLY A 13 -8.79 -39.78 5.96
C GLY A 13 -8.32 -38.31 5.98
N PRO A 14 -7.03 -38.06 5.67
CA PRO A 14 -6.48 -36.72 5.69
C PRO A 14 -7.41 -35.77 4.92
N LYS A 15 -7.77 -34.64 5.54
CA LYS A 15 -8.54 -33.59 4.86
C LYS A 15 -7.84 -33.31 3.53
N PRO A 16 -8.55 -33.41 2.39
CA PRO A 16 -7.90 -33.29 1.11
C PRO A 16 -7.26 -31.90 1.01
N ASP A 17 -5.95 -31.87 0.72
CA ASP A 17 -5.21 -30.62 0.58
C ASP A 17 -5.78 -29.86 -0.63
N PRO A 18 -6.27 -28.61 -0.44
CA PRO A 18 -6.79 -27.80 -1.54
C PRO A 18 -5.82 -27.64 -2.72
N THR A 19 -4.51 -27.69 -2.45
CA THR A 19 -3.47 -27.57 -3.48
C THR A 19 -3.41 -28.81 -4.36
N GLN A 20 -3.48 -29.99 -3.74
CA GLN A 20 -3.51 -31.28 -4.46
C GLN A 20 -4.79 -31.41 -5.28
N LEU A 21 -5.93 -30.98 -4.75
CA LEU A 21 -7.19 -30.98 -5.49
C LEU A 21 -7.16 -30.09 -6.74
N ILE A 22 -6.45 -28.96 -6.70
CA ILE A 22 -6.23 -28.10 -7.87
C ILE A 22 -5.37 -28.81 -8.91
N GLU A 23 -4.34 -29.53 -8.48
CA GLU A 23 -3.47 -30.32 -9.36
C GLU A 23 -4.24 -31.47 -10.02
N ASP A 24 -5.11 -32.16 -9.26
CA ASP A 24 -5.94 -33.24 -9.77
C ASP A 24 -6.95 -32.80 -10.84
N LEU A 25 -7.35 -31.51 -10.87
CA LEU A 25 -8.15 -30.94 -11.96
C LEU A 25 -7.42 -30.94 -13.31
N HIS A 26 -6.09 -30.99 -13.30
CA HIS A 26 -5.24 -31.06 -14.49
C HIS A 26 -4.91 -32.49 -14.94
N SER A 27 -5.32 -33.51 -14.18
CA SER A 27 -5.08 -34.91 -14.54
C SER A 27 -5.69 -35.26 -15.89
N ASP A 28 -5.04 -36.15 -16.66
CA ASP A 28 -5.58 -36.69 -17.91
C ASP A 28 -6.82 -37.58 -17.68
N SER A 29 -6.94 -38.16 -16.48
CA SER A 29 -8.05 -39.02 -16.08
C SER A 29 -9.31 -38.21 -15.78
N GLU A 30 -10.39 -38.48 -16.53
CA GLU A 30 -11.70 -37.87 -16.29
C GLU A 30 -12.25 -38.17 -14.89
N VAL A 31 -12.09 -39.42 -14.43
CA VAL A 31 -12.52 -39.86 -13.10
C VAL A 31 -11.82 -39.06 -12.01
N THR A 32 -10.52 -38.82 -12.18
CA THR A 32 -9.71 -38.02 -11.23
C THR A 32 -10.17 -36.57 -11.21
N ARG A 33 -10.39 -35.96 -12.39
CA ARG A 33 -10.91 -34.58 -12.48
C ARG A 33 -12.30 -34.45 -11.85
N LEU A 34 -13.19 -35.41 -12.09
CA LEU A 34 -14.55 -35.41 -11.52
C LEU A 34 -14.51 -35.53 -9.99
N ALA A 35 -13.69 -36.45 -9.47
CA ALA A 35 -13.49 -36.62 -8.03
C ALA A 35 -12.93 -35.36 -7.38
N ALA A 36 -11.96 -34.70 -8.03
CA ALA A 36 -11.38 -33.44 -7.57
C ALA A 36 -12.41 -32.31 -7.51
N VAL A 37 -13.24 -32.16 -8.54
CA VAL A 37 -14.35 -31.18 -8.55
C VAL A 37 -15.34 -31.44 -7.40
N GLN A 38 -15.72 -32.70 -7.19
CA GLN A 38 -16.65 -33.07 -6.12
C GLN A 38 -16.04 -32.83 -4.73
N ALA A 39 -14.75 -33.10 -4.56
CA ALA A 39 -14.03 -32.84 -3.32
C ALA A 39 -13.87 -31.34 -3.04
N LEU A 40 -13.56 -30.53 -4.06
CA LEU A 40 -13.52 -29.07 -3.97
C LEU A 40 -14.87 -28.51 -3.54
N GLY A 41 -15.97 -29.06 -4.10
CA GLY A 41 -17.34 -28.77 -3.69
C GLY A 41 -17.73 -29.32 -2.30
N ARG A 42 -16.81 -29.73 -1.44
CA ARG A 42 -17.12 -30.06 -0.04
C ARG A 42 -16.34 -29.18 0.94
N LEU A 43 -15.51 -28.29 0.42
CA LEU A 43 -14.67 -27.44 1.24
C LEU A 43 -15.46 -26.28 1.83
N ALA A 44 -15.31 -26.08 3.14
CA ALA A 44 -15.93 -24.97 3.87
C ALA A 44 -15.24 -23.63 3.58
N THR A 45 -13.93 -23.65 3.31
CA THR A 45 -13.13 -22.47 3.03
C THR A 45 -12.58 -22.53 1.62
N VAL A 46 -12.86 -21.50 0.83
CA VAL A 46 -12.50 -21.42 -0.58
C VAL A 46 -11.75 -20.12 -0.82
N GLY A 47 -10.57 -20.21 -1.43
CA GLY A 47 -9.79 -19.07 -1.87
C GLY A 47 -10.09 -18.66 -3.32
N GLU A 48 -9.72 -17.43 -3.67
CA GLU A 48 -9.80 -16.93 -5.06
C GLU A 48 -9.14 -17.84 -6.12
N PRO A 49 -7.93 -18.42 -5.91
CA PRO A 49 -7.33 -19.28 -6.95
C PRO A 49 -8.18 -20.53 -7.24
N MET A 50 -8.85 -21.07 -6.23
CA MET A 50 -9.74 -22.22 -6.40
C MET A 50 -10.97 -21.86 -7.23
N VAL A 51 -11.57 -20.69 -6.98
CA VAL A 51 -12.70 -20.19 -7.77
C VAL A 51 -12.31 -20.04 -9.24
N ARG A 52 -11.18 -19.38 -9.51
CA ARG A 52 -10.70 -19.16 -10.89
C ARG A 52 -10.41 -20.47 -11.61
N GLN A 53 -9.80 -21.42 -10.91
CA GLN A 53 -9.49 -22.72 -11.50
C GLN A 53 -10.77 -23.51 -11.82
N LEU A 54 -11.74 -23.49 -10.91
CA LEU A 54 -13.01 -24.18 -11.12
C LEU A 54 -13.86 -23.52 -12.22
N GLU A 55 -13.83 -22.19 -12.32
CA GLU A 55 -14.42 -21.44 -13.45
C GLU A 55 -13.75 -21.81 -14.79
N LYS A 56 -12.41 -21.93 -14.81
CA LYS A 56 -11.67 -22.39 -15.99
C LYS A 56 -12.07 -23.81 -16.38
N THR A 57 -12.15 -24.73 -15.42
CA THR A 57 -12.61 -26.11 -15.65
C THR A 57 -14.03 -26.12 -16.18
N ALA A 58 -14.94 -25.36 -15.58
CA ALA A 58 -16.31 -25.24 -16.05
C ALA A 58 -16.36 -24.69 -17.49
N ALA A 59 -15.53 -23.71 -17.86
CA ALA A 59 -15.54 -23.11 -19.18
C ALA A 59 -14.87 -23.96 -20.28
N GLN A 60 -13.75 -24.63 -19.97
CA GLN A 60 -12.83 -25.15 -20.98
C GLN A 60 -12.70 -26.68 -20.99
N ASN A 61 -13.20 -27.40 -19.98
CA ASN A 61 -13.01 -28.86 -19.94
C ASN A 61 -13.73 -29.55 -21.10
N SER A 62 -13.11 -30.57 -21.67
CA SER A 62 -13.67 -31.35 -22.79
C SER A 62 -14.85 -32.21 -22.36
N SER A 63 -14.86 -32.72 -21.12
CA SER A 63 -15.94 -33.54 -20.58
C SER A 63 -17.12 -32.69 -20.14
N VAL A 64 -18.31 -33.03 -20.65
CA VAL A 64 -19.57 -32.42 -20.25
C VAL A 64 -19.85 -32.67 -18.76
N GLU A 65 -19.57 -33.87 -18.27
CA GLU A 65 -19.82 -34.26 -16.88
C GLU A 65 -18.96 -33.46 -15.91
N VAL A 66 -17.67 -33.31 -16.21
CA VAL A 66 -16.74 -32.50 -15.40
C VAL A 66 -17.16 -31.02 -15.42
N ARG A 67 -17.59 -30.49 -16.57
CA ARG A 67 -18.11 -29.11 -16.65
C ARG A 67 -19.35 -28.91 -15.79
N GLN A 68 -20.31 -29.83 -15.85
CA GLN A 68 -21.54 -29.74 -15.05
C GLN A 68 -21.26 -29.87 -13.56
N ALA A 69 -20.38 -30.81 -13.16
CA ALA A 69 -19.94 -30.94 -11.79
C ALA A 69 -19.24 -29.66 -11.28
N ALA A 70 -18.44 -29.00 -12.13
CA ALA A 70 -17.75 -27.77 -11.77
C ALA A 70 -18.74 -26.61 -11.57
N LEU A 71 -19.75 -26.50 -12.42
CA LEU A 71 -20.85 -25.54 -12.24
C LEU A 71 -21.63 -25.79 -10.93
N ALA A 72 -21.93 -27.06 -10.64
CA ALA A 72 -22.62 -27.44 -9.41
C ALA A 72 -21.79 -27.10 -8.16
N ALA A 73 -20.47 -27.32 -8.20
CA ALA A 73 -19.56 -26.93 -7.13
C ALA A 73 -19.46 -25.40 -6.98
N LEU A 74 -19.40 -24.64 -8.08
CA LEU A 74 -19.45 -23.17 -8.06
C LEU A 74 -20.77 -22.62 -7.50
N ALA A 75 -21.87 -23.39 -7.57
CA ALA A 75 -23.18 -22.96 -7.07
C ALA A 75 -23.28 -23.05 -5.53
N GLN A 76 -22.29 -23.65 -4.87
CA GLN A 76 -22.31 -23.84 -3.43
C GLN A 76 -22.06 -22.55 -2.65
N PRO A 77 -22.55 -22.45 -1.40
CA PRO A 77 -22.44 -21.24 -0.60
C PRO A 77 -21.00 -20.73 -0.43
N ALA A 78 -20.02 -21.62 -0.22
CA ALA A 78 -18.62 -21.23 -0.03
C ALA A 78 -18.03 -20.56 -1.28
N PHE A 79 -18.24 -21.14 -2.47
CA PHE A 79 -17.81 -20.57 -3.74
C PHE A 79 -18.60 -19.31 -4.10
N ARG A 80 -19.92 -19.28 -3.86
CA ARG A 80 -20.76 -18.09 -4.08
C ARG A 80 -20.31 -16.91 -3.21
N ASN A 81 -19.93 -17.16 -1.96
CA ASN A 81 -19.39 -16.12 -1.08
C ASN A 81 -18.03 -15.61 -1.54
N ALA A 82 -17.14 -16.51 -2.00
CA ALA A 82 -15.85 -16.13 -2.58
C ALA A 82 -16.00 -15.36 -3.91
N GLN A 83 -16.96 -15.72 -4.75
CA GLN A 83 -17.29 -14.99 -5.98
C GLN A 83 -17.82 -13.58 -5.68
N ARG A 84 -18.66 -13.43 -4.67
CA ARG A 84 -19.16 -12.11 -4.22
C ARG A 84 -18.04 -11.21 -3.71
N SER A 85 -17.11 -11.74 -2.93
CA SER A 85 -15.99 -10.94 -2.39
C SER A 85 -15.01 -10.51 -3.48
N ALA A 86 -14.84 -11.33 -4.53
CA ALA A 86 -14.06 -10.99 -5.72
C ALA A 86 -14.80 -10.01 -6.65
N GLY A 87 -16.13 -10.16 -6.80
CA GLY A 87 -16.99 -9.33 -7.64
C GLY A 87 -17.43 -8.04 -6.95
N ARG A 88 -16.52 -7.09 -6.74
CA ARG A 88 -16.80 -5.78 -6.11
C ARG A 88 -17.61 -4.80 -6.97
N LEU A 89 -18.48 -5.29 -7.86
CA LEU A 89 -19.32 -4.44 -8.70
C LEU A 89 -20.58 -3.99 -7.95
N ALA A 90 -20.89 -2.70 -8.02
CA ALA A 90 -22.14 -2.15 -7.52
C ALA A 90 -23.36 -2.76 -8.24
N ALA A 91 -24.51 -2.83 -7.56
CA ALA A 91 -25.72 -3.44 -8.12
C ALA A 91 -26.12 -2.90 -9.51
N PRO A 92 -26.09 -1.58 -9.79
CA PRO A 92 -26.41 -1.06 -11.12
C PRO A 92 -25.44 -1.55 -12.21
N ALA A 93 -24.14 -1.62 -11.90
CA ALA A 93 -23.12 -2.11 -12.83
C ALA A 93 -23.31 -3.61 -13.12
N ARG A 94 -23.71 -4.41 -12.13
CA ARG A 94 -24.02 -5.83 -12.33
C ARG A 94 -25.19 -6.05 -13.27
N GLN A 95 -26.23 -5.22 -13.17
CA GLN A 95 -27.40 -5.33 -14.05
C GLN A 95 -27.01 -5.08 -15.51
N ILE A 96 -26.17 -4.08 -15.77
CA ILE A 96 -25.64 -3.78 -17.11
C ILE A 96 -24.90 -5.00 -17.67
N VAL A 97 -24.03 -5.62 -16.86
CA VAL A 97 -23.29 -6.82 -17.27
C VAL A 97 -24.22 -8.00 -17.58
N LEU A 98 -25.26 -8.23 -16.76
CA LEU A 98 -26.22 -9.31 -17.00
C LEU A 98 -27.01 -9.10 -18.31
N THR A 99 -27.47 -7.88 -18.57
CA THR A 99 -28.13 -7.53 -19.83
C THR A 99 -27.21 -7.71 -21.04
N GLU A 100 -25.94 -7.34 -20.91
CA GLU A 100 -24.98 -7.50 -22.01
C GLU A 100 -24.64 -8.98 -22.25
N ILE A 101 -24.57 -9.82 -21.20
CA ILE A 101 -24.42 -11.28 -21.34
C ILE A 101 -25.62 -11.89 -22.08
N GLU A 102 -26.84 -11.43 -21.77
CA GLU A 102 -28.05 -11.87 -22.48
C GLU A 102 -28.00 -11.51 -23.96
N ARG A 103 -27.58 -10.28 -24.26
CA ARG A 103 -27.39 -9.81 -25.64
C ARG A 103 -26.33 -10.62 -26.38
N TRP A 104 -25.17 -10.85 -25.78
CA TRP A 104 -24.12 -11.67 -26.41
C TRP A 104 -24.56 -13.12 -26.65
N GLN A 105 -25.45 -13.66 -25.82
CA GLN A 105 -26.05 -14.96 -26.07
C GLN A 105 -27.06 -14.91 -27.23
N SER A 106 -27.90 -13.89 -27.34
CA SER A 106 -28.84 -13.75 -28.47
C SER A 106 -28.12 -13.54 -29.80
N ASP A 107 -27.00 -12.83 -29.76
CA ASP A 107 -26.18 -12.52 -30.94
C ASP A 107 -25.27 -13.71 -31.33
N GLY A 108 -25.32 -14.83 -30.60
CA GLY A 108 -24.52 -16.02 -30.86
C GLY A 108 -23.02 -15.88 -30.51
N LEU A 109 -22.63 -14.81 -29.83
CA LEU A 109 -21.25 -14.56 -29.39
C LEU A 109 -20.87 -15.41 -28.17
N LEU A 110 -21.85 -15.81 -27.37
CA LEU A 110 -21.66 -16.70 -26.23
C LEU A 110 -22.44 -18.00 -26.40
N THR A 111 -21.79 -19.11 -26.10
CA THR A 111 -22.49 -20.39 -25.97
C THR A 111 -23.41 -20.37 -24.73
N PRO A 112 -24.55 -21.09 -24.75
CA PRO A 112 -25.47 -21.14 -23.61
C PRO A 112 -24.81 -21.57 -22.30
N HIS A 113 -23.77 -22.39 -22.40
CA HIS A 113 -22.99 -22.86 -21.26
C HIS A 113 -22.13 -21.74 -20.64
N LEU A 114 -21.41 -20.98 -21.48
CA LEU A 114 -20.58 -19.87 -21.01
C LEU A 114 -21.43 -18.71 -20.48
N SER A 115 -22.57 -18.43 -21.12
CA SER A 115 -23.50 -17.42 -20.60
C SER A 115 -24.05 -17.81 -19.24
N GLY A 116 -24.37 -19.09 -19.02
CA GLY A 116 -24.78 -19.62 -17.70
C GLY A 116 -23.74 -19.39 -16.61
N LEU A 117 -22.47 -19.69 -16.90
CA LEU A 117 -21.35 -19.47 -15.97
C LEU A 117 -21.19 -17.98 -15.62
N LEU A 118 -21.20 -17.11 -16.65
CA LEU A 118 -21.05 -15.67 -16.45
C LEU A 118 -22.23 -15.09 -15.66
N ARG A 119 -23.47 -15.51 -15.95
CA ARG A 119 -24.64 -15.11 -15.17
C ARG A 119 -24.48 -15.53 -13.71
N GLN A 120 -24.07 -16.76 -13.43
CA GLN A 120 -23.87 -17.24 -12.06
C GLN A 120 -22.88 -16.38 -11.26
N ARG A 121 -21.87 -15.80 -11.93
CA ARG A 121 -20.89 -14.91 -11.30
C ARG A 121 -21.46 -13.56 -10.89
N TYR A 122 -22.40 -13.00 -11.65
CA TYR A 122 -22.94 -11.65 -11.43
C TYR A 122 -24.37 -11.63 -10.86
N ASP A 123 -25.10 -12.74 -10.99
CA ASP A 123 -26.44 -12.97 -10.46
C ASP A 123 -26.38 -13.42 -9.00
N PHE A 124 -26.11 -12.45 -8.16
CA PHE A 124 -26.29 -12.57 -6.73
C PHE A 124 -27.08 -11.38 -6.20
N ALA A 125 -28.03 -11.68 -5.31
CA ALA A 125 -28.78 -10.66 -4.60
C ALA A 125 -27.78 -9.66 -3.97
N PRO A 126 -28.07 -8.34 -4.02
CA PRO A 126 -27.29 -7.38 -3.25
C PRO A 126 -27.21 -7.90 -1.81
N PRO A 127 -26.05 -7.75 -1.13
CA PRO A 127 -25.96 -8.15 0.26
C PRO A 127 -27.13 -7.51 0.98
N GLN A 128 -28.04 -8.34 1.47
CA GLN A 128 -29.12 -7.87 2.31
C GLN A 128 -28.40 -7.09 3.41
N PRO A 129 -28.69 -5.79 3.61
CA PRO A 129 -28.06 -5.05 4.69
C PRO A 129 -28.23 -5.92 5.91
N ALA A 130 -27.12 -6.35 6.49
CA ALA A 130 -27.13 -7.28 7.60
C ALA A 130 -28.21 -6.78 8.53
N LYS A 131 -29.25 -7.61 8.76
CA LYS A 131 -30.17 -7.34 9.87
C LYS A 131 -29.22 -7.10 11.03
N PRO A 132 -29.23 -5.91 11.66
CA PRO A 132 -28.32 -5.66 12.76
C PRO A 132 -28.55 -6.82 13.72
N GLU A 133 -27.49 -7.61 13.92
CA GLU A 133 -27.45 -8.56 15.02
C GLU A 133 -27.71 -7.71 16.26
N THR A 134 -28.95 -7.79 16.72
CA THR A 134 -29.35 -7.43 18.07
C THR A 134 -28.35 -8.13 19.00
N ASP A 135 -27.71 -7.33 19.85
CA ASP A 135 -26.84 -7.71 20.98
C ASP A 135 -25.32 -7.79 20.77
N ALA A 136 -24.74 -6.92 19.92
CA ALA A 136 -23.42 -6.37 20.23
C ALA A 136 -23.58 -4.96 20.80
N PRO A 137 -23.02 -4.63 21.99
CA PRO A 137 -23.10 -3.27 22.54
C PRO A 137 -22.56 -2.29 21.50
N PRO A 138 -23.23 -1.14 21.27
CA PRO A 138 -22.85 -0.20 20.24
C PRO A 138 -21.39 0.18 20.42
N GLN A 139 -20.55 -0.13 19.44
CA GLN A 139 -19.18 0.36 19.46
C GLN A 139 -19.26 1.89 19.59
N PRO A 140 -18.62 2.47 20.62
CA PRO A 140 -18.72 3.89 20.87
C PRO A 140 -18.24 4.63 19.62
N LYS A 141 -19.12 5.47 19.05
CA LYS A 141 -18.74 6.35 17.94
C LYS A 141 -17.51 7.14 18.41
N PRO A 142 -16.41 7.17 17.63
CA PRO A 142 -15.21 7.87 18.04
C PRO A 142 -15.58 9.32 18.35
N SER A 143 -15.27 9.74 19.57
CA SER A 143 -15.58 11.09 20.02
C SER A 143 -14.76 12.10 19.21
N LEU A 144 -15.21 13.36 19.11
CA LEU A 144 -14.40 14.40 18.47
C LEU A 144 -13.03 14.54 19.14
N SER A 145 -12.95 14.29 20.45
CA SER A 145 -11.69 14.16 21.17
C SER A 145 -10.83 12.99 20.66
N ASP A 146 -11.40 11.82 20.39
CA ASP A 146 -10.64 10.67 19.83
C ASP A 146 -10.17 10.95 18.40
N VAL A 147 -10.94 11.73 17.62
CA VAL A 147 -10.56 12.12 16.25
C VAL A 147 -9.48 13.20 16.28
N LEU A 148 -9.61 14.23 17.14
CA LEU A 148 -8.63 15.32 17.26
C LEU A 148 -7.33 14.89 17.93
N LEU A 149 -7.42 13.96 18.88
CA LEU A 149 -6.26 13.33 19.52
C LEU A 149 -5.82 12.05 18.81
N SER A 150 -6.44 11.73 17.66
CA SER A 150 -5.98 10.62 16.85
C SER A 150 -4.55 10.87 16.39
N GLU A 151 -3.78 9.80 16.28
CA GLU A 151 -2.41 9.87 15.77
C GLU A 151 -2.33 10.56 14.40
N ALA A 152 -3.34 10.36 13.54
CA ALA A 152 -3.44 11.02 12.25
C ALA A 152 -3.60 12.56 12.39
N ALA A 153 -4.50 13.02 13.25
CA ALA A 153 -4.70 14.46 13.49
C ALA A 153 -3.47 15.11 14.11
N ILE A 154 -2.83 14.45 15.08
CA ILE A 154 -1.56 14.92 15.68
C ILE A 154 -0.48 15.06 14.61
N ARG A 155 -0.35 14.08 13.72
CA ARG A 155 0.60 14.12 12.60
C ARG A 155 0.31 15.28 11.66
N VAL A 156 -0.94 15.45 11.24
CA VAL A 156 -1.37 16.55 10.35
C VAL A 156 -1.08 17.90 11.00
N ALA A 157 -1.42 18.09 12.28
CA ALA A 157 -1.16 19.33 13.00
C ALA A 157 0.35 19.62 13.14
N LEU A 158 1.18 18.59 13.37
CA LEU A 158 2.64 18.73 13.42
C LEU A 158 3.22 19.16 12.07
N TYR A 159 2.83 18.51 10.97
CA TYR A 159 3.30 18.89 9.63
C TYR A 159 2.81 20.28 9.21
N LEU A 160 1.56 20.61 9.53
CA LEU A 160 0.99 21.92 9.23
C LEU A 160 1.66 23.02 10.06
N GLY A 161 1.89 22.77 11.36
CA GLY A 161 2.64 23.67 12.23
C GLY A 161 4.08 23.88 11.76
N ALA A 162 4.77 22.80 11.38
CA ALA A 162 6.11 22.85 10.79
C ALA A 162 6.17 23.75 9.55
N PHE A 163 5.20 23.58 8.64
CA PHE A 163 5.07 24.42 7.45
C PHE A 163 4.87 25.89 7.80
N PHE A 164 3.98 26.20 8.74
CA PHE A 164 3.74 27.58 9.15
C PHE A 164 4.95 28.24 9.81
N VAL A 165 5.73 27.52 10.61
CA VAL A 165 6.95 28.09 11.19
C VAL A 165 8.01 28.36 10.12
N LEU A 166 8.19 27.44 9.16
CA LEU A 166 9.08 27.66 8.02
C LEU A 166 8.65 28.88 7.18
N ALA A 167 7.36 28.98 6.87
CA ALA A 167 6.82 30.11 6.11
C ALA A 167 6.99 31.44 6.89
N ALA A 168 6.70 31.44 8.19
CA ALA A 168 6.85 32.61 9.03
C ALA A 168 8.32 33.05 9.15
N ALA A 169 9.25 32.12 9.34
CA ALA A 169 10.68 32.40 9.37
C ALA A 169 11.17 32.99 8.05
N ALA A 170 10.73 32.43 6.91
CA ALA A 170 11.07 32.94 5.58
C ALA A 170 10.51 34.36 5.33
N ILE A 171 9.26 34.62 5.70
CA ILE A 171 8.63 35.94 5.57
C ILE A 171 9.34 36.96 6.47
N LEU A 172 9.58 36.62 7.74
CA LEU A 172 10.22 37.51 8.70
C LEU A 172 11.67 37.82 8.29
N ALA A 173 12.39 36.83 7.78
CA ALA A 173 13.68 37.02 7.15
C ALA A 173 13.55 38.00 5.98
N ALA A 174 12.63 37.79 5.03
CA ALA A 174 12.46 38.68 3.89
C ALA A 174 12.22 40.15 4.30
N VAL A 175 11.48 40.39 5.38
CA VAL A 175 11.08 41.74 5.83
C VAL A 175 12.19 42.50 6.56
N ILE A 176 13.08 41.84 7.33
CA ILE A 176 14.09 42.53 8.13
C ILE A 176 15.51 42.05 7.80
N GLU A 177 16.14 42.70 6.83
CA GLU A 177 17.43 42.30 6.25
C GLU A 177 18.55 42.12 7.28
N GLY A 178 18.68 43.03 8.24
CA GLY A 178 19.70 42.97 9.30
C GLY A 178 19.47 41.89 10.38
N LEU A 179 18.23 41.38 10.51
CA LEU A 179 17.88 40.35 11.50
C LEU A 179 17.68 38.96 10.87
N ARG A 180 17.83 38.83 9.54
CA ARG A 180 17.68 37.56 8.80
C ARG A 180 18.46 36.42 9.45
N LEU A 181 19.76 36.61 9.62
CA LEU A 181 20.67 35.56 10.09
C LEU A 181 20.48 35.19 11.58
N PRO A 182 20.36 36.14 12.53
CA PRO A 182 20.12 35.76 13.93
C PRO A 182 18.76 35.08 14.14
N ILE A 183 17.72 35.51 13.43
CA ILE A 183 16.39 34.87 13.54
C ILE A 183 16.42 33.46 12.95
N LEU A 184 16.94 33.32 11.73
CA LEU A 184 16.96 32.04 11.03
C LEU A 184 17.89 31.06 11.76
N GLY A 185 19.08 31.50 12.15
CA GLY A 185 20.02 30.71 12.95
C GLY A 185 19.45 30.29 14.31
N ALA A 186 18.75 31.17 15.03
CA ALA A 186 18.07 30.82 16.28
C ALA A 186 16.98 29.76 16.06
N ALA A 187 16.19 29.89 14.99
CA ALA A 187 15.18 28.89 14.63
C ALA A 187 15.83 27.54 14.30
N THR A 188 16.87 27.52 13.47
CA THR A 188 17.63 26.32 13.09
C THR A 188 18.18 25.60 14.31
N LEU A 189 18.85 26.32 15.22
CA LEU A 189 19.36 25.76 16.47
C LEU A 189 18.24 25.29 17.40
N GLY A 190 17.13 26.03 17.48
CA GLY A 190 15.95 25.67 18.26
C GLY A 190 15.33 24.35 17.77
N PHE A 191 15.18 24.16 16.46
CA PHE A 191 14.69 22.92 15.87
C PHE A 191 15.61 21.74 16.14
N LEU A 192 16.93 21.92 16.02
CA LEU A 192 17.90 20.88 16.36
C LEU A 192 17.81 20.50 17.85
N ALA A 193 17.81 21.49 18.74
CA ALA A 193 17.72 21.26 20.18
C ALA A 193 16.43 20.54 20.55
N ALA A 194 15.29 20.98 20.02
CA ALA A 194 14.01 20.35 20.22
C ALA A 194 13.99 18.92 19.67
N ALA A 195 14.53 18.68 18.47
CA ALA A 195 14.65 17.34 17.90
C ALA A 195 15.44 16.42 18.85
N LEU A 196 16.57 16.86 19.38
CA LEU A 196 17.39 16.05 20.29
C LEU A 196 16.70 15.80 21.64
N LEU A 197 16.04 16.80 22.22
CA LEU A 197 15.33 16.70 23.51
C LEU A 197 14.11 15.78 23.42
N LEU A 198 13.31 15.92 22.35
CA LEU A 198 12.08 15.14 22.16
C LEU A 198 12.34 13.71 21.69
N LYS A 199 13.54 13.40 21.21
CA LYS A 199 13.90 12.09 20.62
C LYS A 199 13.45 10.89 21.44
N LYS A 200 13.63 10.93 22.76
CA LYS A 200 13.29 9.80 23.66
C LYS A 200 11.80 9.69 23.96
N ARG A 201 11.07 10.81 23.98
CA ARG A 201 9.66 10.86 24.39
C ARG A 201 8.70 10.79 23.22
N LEU A 202 9.00 11.52 22.15
CA LEU A 202 8.18 11.66 20.95
C LEU A 202 9.07 11.49 19.70
N PRO A 203 9.47 10.25 19.36
CA PRO A 203 10.43 9.99 18.28
C PRO A 203 9.95 10.48 16.92
N GLN A 204 8.64 10.44 16.66
CA GLN A 204 8.07 10.95 15.43
C GLN A 204 8.13 12.49 15.33
N ALA A 205 7.77 13.21 16.40
CA ALA A 205 7.84 14.67 16.41
C ALA A 205 9.30 15.15 16.31
N SER A 206 10.19 14.50 17.05
CA SER A 206 11.64 14.70 16.98
C SER A 206 12.19 14.55 15.55
N PHE A 207 11.74 13.54 14.81
CA PHE A 207 12.11 13.34 13.42
C PHE A 207 11.64 14.50 12.52
N VAL A 208 10.38 14.94 12.65
CA VAL A 208 9.86 16.07 11.87
C VAL A 208 10.69 17.34 12.13
N LEU A 209 11.01 17.64 13.39
CA LEU A 209 11.85 18.78 13.76
C LEU A 209 13.27 18.68 13.18
N PHE A 210 13.85 17.47 13.15
CA PHE A 210 15.15 17.23 12.53
C PHE A 210 15.14 17.47 11.01
N VAL A 211 14.06 17.09 10.32
CA VAL A 211 13.89 17.36 8.89
C VAL A 211 13.76 18.87 8.63
N ILE A 212 13.01 19.59 9.45
CA ILE A 212 12.90 21.07 9.35
C ILE A 212 14.27 21.72 9.52
N PHE A 213 15.01 21.31 10.57
CA PHE A 213 16.39 21.75 10.80
C PHE A 213 17.29 21.52 9.57
N SER A 214 17.22 20.34 8.94
CA SER A 214 18.08 20.05 7.79
C SER A 214 17.73 20.89 6.56
N PHE A 215 16.45 21.24 6.35
CA PHE A 215 16.03 22.15 5.28
C PHE A 215 16.38 23.62 5.54
N LEU A 216 16.53 24.04 6.80
CA LEU A 216 16.95 25.39 7.14
C LEU A 216 18.43 25.65 6.88
N LEU A 217 19.29 24.64 7.02
CA LEU A 217 20.75 24.78 6.85
C LEU A 217 21.18 25.38 5.49
N PRO A 218 20.66 24.93 4.33
CA PRO A 218 20.96 25.56 3.05
C PRO A 218 20.49 27.01 2.95
N ILE A 219 19.37 27.34 3.60
CA ILE A 219 18.81 28.71 3.60
C ILE A 219 19.70 29.63 4.42
N ASP A 220 20.10 29.19 5.62
CA ASP A 220 21.08 29.90 6.47
C ASP A 220 22.39 30.16 5.72
N ALA A 221 22.90 29.14 5.02
CA ALA A 221 24.12 29.27 4.24
C ALA A 221 23.98 30.26 3.08
N GLY A 222 22.85 30.24 2.37
CA GLY A 222 22.56 31.21 1.31
C GLY A 222 22.58 32.65 1.82
N VAL A 223 21.84 32.91 2.91
CA VAL A 223 21.79 34.25 3.55
C VAL A 223 23.18 34.68 4.03
N LEU A 224 23.97 33.77 4.63
CA LEU A 224 25.31 34.07 5.09
C LEU A 224 26.25 34.43 3.92
N LEU A 225 26.19 33.69 2.81
CA LEU A 225 27.02 33.96 1.63
C LEU A 225 26.65 35.28 0.96
N ASP A 226 25.35 35.62 0.92
CA ASP A 226 24.88 36.91 0.41
C ASP A 226 25.39 38.07 1.27
N LEU A 227 25.32 37.94 2.60
CA LEU A 227 25.82 38.96 3.54
C LEU A 227 27.34 39.14 3.45
N LEU A 228 28.09 38.07 3.21
CA LEU A 228 29.54 38.12 3.02
C LEU A 228 29.95 38.60 1.61
N ASN A 229 28.98 38.81 0.71
CA ASN A 229 29.16 39.25 -0.67
C ASN A 229 30.30 38.50 -1.40
N VAL A 230 30.28 37.18 -1.29
CA VAL A 230 31.39 36.34 -1.74
C VAL A 230 31.38 36.17 -3.27
N GLY A 231 32.57 36.20 -3.89
CA GLY A 231 32.71 36.01 -5.33
C GLY A 231 32.23 34.63 -5.82
N ARG A 232 31.80 34.56 -7.09
CA ARG A 232 31.13 33.39 -7.70
C ARG A 232 31.85 32.05 -7.48
N THR A 233 33.18 32.01 -7.60
CA THR A 233 33.99 30.79 -7.41
C THR A 233 33.96 30.31 -5.96
N THR A 234 34.05 31.22 -5.00
CA THR A 234 34.00 30.88 -3.58
C THR A 234 32.59 30.46 -3.17
N THR A 235 31.55 31.06 -3.77
CA THR A 235 30.15 30.65 -3.57
C THR A 235 29.94 29.20 -4.00
N GLN A 236 30.50 28.77 -5.14
CA GLN A 236 30.43 27.37 -5.58
C GLN A 236 31.11 26.42 -4.58
N LEU A 237 32.32 26.76 -4.12
CA LEU A 237 33.02 25.96 -3.11
C LEU A 237 32.26 25.89 -1.78
N ALA A 238 31.68 27.01 -1.34
CA ALA A 238 30.88 27.07 -0.13
C ALA A 238 29.66 26.15 -0.23
N TRP A 239 28.98 26.14 -1.38
CA TRP A 239 27.86 25.25 -1.61
C TRP A 239 28.23 23.77 -1.63
N ILE A 240 29.43 23.40 -2.13
CA ILE A 240 29.95 22.03 -1.98
C ILE A 240 30.13 21.69 -0.50
N GLY A 241 30.66 22.61 0.29
CA GLY A 241 30.78 22.46 1.75
C GLY A 241 29.43 22.27 2.44
N VAL A 242 28.41 23.05 2.05
CA VAL A 242 27.03 22.92 2.57
C VAL A 242 26.43 21.56 2.20
N ALA A 243 26.60 21.10 0.97
CA ALA A 243 26.12 19.79 0.53
C ALA A 243 26.81 18.64 1.28
N ALA A 244 28.12 18.75 1.52
CA ALA A 244 28.87 17.79 2.32
C ALA A 244 28.40 17.77 3.79
N LEU A 245 28.20 18.93 4.39
CA LEU A 245 27.66 19.07 5.75
C LEU A 245 26.26 18.44 5.84
N LEU A 246 25.38 18.73 4.90
CA LEU A 246 24.02 18.19 4.87
C LEU A 246 24.05 16.66 4.73
N SER A 247 24.95 16.13 3.90
CA SER A 247 25.16 14.69 3.76
C SER A 247 25.59 14.06 5.08
N LEU A 248 26.55 14.67 5.80
CA LEU A 248 26.96 14.22 7.13
C LEU A 248 25.82 14.26 8.15
N VAL A 249 25.00 15.32 8.12
CA VAL A 249 23.81 15.45 8.98
C VAL A 249 22.84 14.28 8.72
N TRP A 250 22.53 13.97 7.46
CA TRP A 250 21.62 12.87 7.13
C TRP A 250 22.20 11.49 7.46
N VAL A 251 23.49 11.27 7.20
CA VAL A 251 24.19 10.04 7.62
C VAL A 251 24.16 9.90 9.14
N GLY A 252 24.51 10.93 9.90
CA GLY A 252 24.42 10.93 11.36
C GLY A 252 22.99 10.71 11.87
N GLY A 253 22.00 11.26 11.16
CA GLY A 253 20.58 11.01 11.42
C GLY A 253 20.18 9.54 11.30
N THR A 254 20.83 8.76 10.42
CA THR A 254 20.52 7.31 10.27
C THR A 254 20.84 6.55 11.54
N TRP A 255 21.96 6.90 12.18
CA TRP A 255 22.35 6.37 13.47
C TRP A 255 21.47 6.90 14.58
N LEU A 256 21.06 8.17 14.49
CA LEU A 256 20.24 8.81 15.51
C LEU A 256 18.85 8.16 15.62
N TYR A 257 18.17 7.83 14.53
CA TYR A 257 16.75 7.40 14.55
C TYR A 257 16.49 5.90 14.38
N ARG A 258 17.51 5.05 14.15
CA ARG A 258 17.39 3.56 14.04
C ARG A 258 16.10 3.07 13.35
N SER A 259 15.70 3.70 12.24
CA SER A 259 14.46 3.40 11.53
C SER A 259 14.74 2.95 10.09
N ARG A 260 14.07 1.88 9.65
CA ARG A 260 14.16 1.37 8.27
C ARG A 260 13.68 2.40 7.26
N PHE A 261 12.58 3.09 7.56
CA PHE A 261 12.05 4.19 6.74
C PHE A 261 13.06 5.34 6.65
N PHE A 262 13.72 5.67 7.76
CA PHE A 262 14.77 6.70 7.80
C PHE A 262 15.93 6.33 6.86
N SER A 263 16.36 5.07 6.86
CA SER A 263 17.47 4.62 6.02
C SER A 263 17.14 4.81 4.53
N VAL A 264 15.91 4.49 4.11
CA VAL A 264 15.48 4.69 2.71
C VAL A 264 15.43 6.17 2.36
N LEU A 265 14.84 7.02 3.21
CA LEU A 265 14.76 8.46 2.95
C LEU A 265 16.13 9.12 2.93
N ALA A 266 17.02 8.74 3.85
CA ALA A 266 18.40 9.22 3.89
C ALA A 266 19.18 8.79 2.64
N TRP A 267 18.99 7.55 2.17
CA TRP A 267 19.57 7.09 0.90
C TRP A 267 19.03 7.85 -0.30
N ALA A 268 17.72 8.14 -0.34
CA ALA A 268 17.12 8.95 -1.40
C ALA A 268 17.67 10.39 -1.39
N ALA A 269 17.78 11.01 -0.21
CA ALA A 269 18.36 12.34 -0.05
C ALA A 269 19.84 12.37 -0.42
N ALA A 270 20.62 11.37 0.00
CA ALA A 270 22.03 11.22 -0.36
C ALA A 270 22.20 10.99 -1.87
N GLY A 271 21.32 10.19 -2.50
CA GLY A 271 21.29 10.00 -3.94
C GLY A 271 20.99 11.30 -4.69
N ALA A 272 20.01 12.08 -4.23
CA ALA A 272 19.70 13.39 -4.80
C ALA A 272 20.88 14.37 -4.65
N ALA A 273 21.53 14.40 -3.49
CA ALA A 273 22.72 15.21 -3.25
C ALA A 273 23.91 14.79 -4.14
N ALA A 274 24.12 13.48 -4.33
CA ALA A 274 25.15 12.95 -5.23
C ALA A 274 24.87 13.31 -6.69
N LEU A 275 23.62 13.22 -7.15
CA LEU A 275 23.21 13.65 -8.50
C LEU A 275 23.42 15.15 -8.69
N GLN A 276 23.07 15.96 -7.69
CA GLN A 276 23.24 17.41 -7.76
C GLN A 276 24.72 17.81 -7.75
N THR A 277 25.55 17.11 -6.96
CA THR A 277 27.01 17.28 -6.97
C THR A 277 27.59 16.86 -8.33
N GLY A 278 27.10 15.76 -8.91
CA GLY A 278 27.47 15.32 -10.26
C GLY A 278 27.19 16.40 -11.29
N ARG A 279 26.03 17.06 -11.24
CA ARG A 279 25.69 18.20 -12.12
C ARG A 279 26.60 19.43 -11.93
N TRP A 280 27.19 19.60 -10.75
CA TRP A 280 28.14 20.69 -10.50
C TRP A 280 29.57 20.34 -10.90
N LEU A 281 29.93 19.06 -10.82
CA LEU A 281 31.21 18.51 -11.26
C LEU A 281 31.25 18.23 -12.77
N ASP A 282 30.10 18.13 -13.42
CA ASP A 282 29.91 18.27 -14.87
C ASP A 282 30.20 19.73 -15.29
N LEU A 283 31.42 20.17 -14.99
CA LEU A 283 32.15 21.14 -15.76
C LEU A 283 32.38 20.49 -17.12
N THR A 284 31.35 20.37 -17.97
CA THR A 284 31.60 20.33 -19.40
C THR A 284 32.24 21.69 -19.67
N PRO A 285 33.56 21.77 -19.90
CA PRO A 285 34.11 23.03 -20.36
C PRO A 285 33.38 23.29 -21.68
N HIS A 286 32.95 24.53 -21.88
CA HIS A 286 32.52 25.02 -23.17
C HIS A 286 33.55 24.57 -24.23
N LEU A 287 33.26 23.47 -24.93
CA LEU A 287 33.98 23.02 -26.12
C LEU A 287 33.66 23.92 -27.33
N ASP A 288 32.97 25.04 -27.09
CA ASP A 288 32.66 26.08 -28.07
C ASP A 288 33.76 27.16 -28.17
N LEU A 289 34.88 27.03 -27.42
CA LEU A 289 36.04 27.94 -27.55
C LEU A 289 37.10 27.46 -28.56
N PHE A 290 36.88 26.33 -29.23
CA PHE A 290 37.80 25.77 -30.25
C PHE A 290 37.10 25.35 -31.55
N LEU A 291 35.91 25.89 -31.85
CA LEU A 291 35.27 25.80 -33.17
C LEU A 291 34.86 27.20 -33.66
#